data_AF-A0A7K4KAE1-F1
#
_entry.id   AF-A0A7K4KAE1-F1
#
_cell.length_a   1.000
_cell.length_b   1.000
_cell.length_c   1.000
_cell.angle_alpha   90.00
_cell.angle_beta   90.00
_cell.angle_gamma   90.00
#
_symmetry.space_group_name_H-M   'P 1'
#
loop_
_entity.id
_entity.type
_entity.pdbx_description
1 polymer ?
#
loop_
_entity_poly.entity_id
_entity_poly.type
_entity_poly.pdbx_seq_one_letter_code
_entity_poly.pdbx_strand_id
1 'polypeptide(L)'
;PPQRGNPVLRFVRNVPWAFGDIVPDYVLGQSTCALFLSLRYHNLHPGYIHERLRSLGRSFALQLLLLQVDVVGVPPVSPRVPVSPPRVSPTSPLSPQKDPHQALKELAKICILADCTLVLAWSAEEAGRYLETYKAYEQKPADLLMEKVERDFLSRMTDCLTSVKSVNKTDTSSLLATFGSLAAMARASKEDLSLCPGVGPQKVSGAGK
;
A
#
# COMPACT_ATOMS: atom_id res chain seq x y z
N PRO A 1 -28.28 9.51 11.83
CA PRO A 1 -27.32 8.59 11.17
C PRO A 1 -26.06 8.37 12.02
N PRO A 2 -25.61 7.11 12.17
CA PRO A 2 -24.54 6.71 13.09
C PRO A 2 -23.19 7.39 12.83
N GLN A 3 -22.94 7.87 11.61
CA GLN A 3 -21.65 8.48 11.22
C GLN A 3 -21.61 10.01 11.27
N ARG A 4 -22.69 10.70 11.70
CA ARG A 4 -22.80 12.18 11.61
C ARG A 4 -21.75 12.93 12.44
N GLY A 5 -21.13 12.29 13.43
CA GLY A 5 -20.03 12.83 14.24
C GLY A 5 -18.64 12.30 13.89
N ASN A 6 -18.51 11.48 12.84
CA ASN A 6 -17.23 10.86 12.49
C ASN A 6 -16.26 11.91 11.87
N PRO A 7 -15.05 12.10 12.41
CA PRO A 7 -14.07 13.06 11.88
C PRO A 7 -13.66 12.75 10.43
N VAL A 8 -13.76 11.49 9.99
CA VAL A 8 -13.41 11.07 8.62
C VAL A 8 -14.20 11.84 7.55
N LEU A 9 -15.47 12.16 7.81
CA LEU A 9 -16.33 12.88 6.85
C LEU A 9 -15.80 14.27 6.50
N ARG A 10 -14.99 14.90 7.36
CA ARG A 10 -14.39 16.23 7.09
C ARG A 10 -13.30 16.18 6.02
N PHE A 11 -12.76 15.00 5.77
CA PHE A 11 -11.66 14.76 4.83
C PHE A 11 -12.14 14.19 3.50
N VAL A 12 -13.42 13.80 3.39
CA VAL A 12 -14.05 13.40 2.12
C VAL A 12 -14.57 14.65 1.41
N ARG A 13 -13.82 15.15 0.44
CA ARG A 13 -14.07 16.40 -0.29
C ARG A 13 -14.13 16.23 -1.80
N ASN A 14 -13.43 15.23 -2.34
CA ASN A 14 -13.27 15.01 -3.77
C ASN A 14 -14.42 14.22 -4.39
N VAL A 15 -15.37 13.77 -3.57
CA VAL A 15 -16.46 12.89 -3.97
C VAL A 15 -17.77 13.38 -3.33
N PRO A 16 -18.89 13.44 -4.06
CA PRO A 16 -20.18 13.78 -3.49
C PRO A 16 -20.67 12.67 -2.55
N TRP A 17 -21.17 13.04 -1.38
CA TRP A 17 -21.72 12.10 -0.40
C TRP A 17 -22.99 12.66 0.23
N ALA A 18 -23.84 11.75 0.72
CA ALA A 18 -25.09 12.07 1.41
C ALA A 18 -25.33 11.06 2.53
N PHE A 19 -26.12 11.43 3.53
CA PHE A 19 -26.57 10.50 4.57
C PHE A 19 -27.74 9.67 4.03
N GLY A 20 -27.69 8.37 4.26
CA GLY A 20 -28.78 7.43 4.01
C GLY A 20 -29.04 6.55 5.24
N ASP A 21 -30.19 5.88 5.24
CA ASP A 21 -30.42 4.76 6.14
C ASP A 21 -29.82 3.50 5.50
N ILE A 22 -28.62 3.16 5.94
CA ILE A 22 -27.80 2.11 5.34
C ILE A 22 -27.31 1.15 6.43
N VAL A 23 -27.22 -0.13 6.08
CA VAL A 23 -26.65 -1.17 6.96
C VAL A 23 -25.14 -0.94 7.19
N PRO A 24 -24.29 -0.80 6.15
CA PRO A 24 -22.88 -0.45 6.33
C PRO A 24 -22.70 1.01 6.78
N ASP A 25 -21.49 1.39 7.18
CA ASP A 25 -21.18 2.77 7.57
C ASP A 25 -20.99 3.69 6.35
N TYR A 26 -20.45 3.13 5.27
CA TYR A 26 -20.26 3.80 4.00
C TYR A 26 -20.64 2.88 2.84
N VAL A 27 -21.34 3.42 1.85
CA VAL A 27 -21.57 2.77 0.56
C VAL A 27 -20.68 3.46 -0.46
N LEU A 28 -19.71 2.72 -1.00
CA LEU A 28 -18.69 3.23 -1.92
C LEU A 28 -19.01 2.87 -3.37
N GLY A 29 -20.12 2.18 -3.62
CA GLY A 29 -20.53 1.80 -4.94
C GLY A 29 -21.76 0.89 -4.98
N GLN A 30 -22.08 0.38 -6.16
CA GLN A 30 -23.17 -0.58 -6.35
C GLN A 30 -22.92 -1.90 -5.63
N SER A 31 -21.66 -2.36 -5.62
CA SER A 31 -21.24 -3.63 -5.04
C SER A 31 -20.17 -3.50 -3.96
N THR A 32 -19.86 -2.28 -3.52
CA THR A 32 -18.77 -1.99 -2.59
C THR A 32 -19.27 -1.22 -1.37
N CYS A 33 -18.96 -1.71 -0.18
CA CYS A 33 -19.28 -1.05 1.07
C CYS A 33 -18.08 -1.02 2.02
N ALA A 34 -18.11 -0.11 3.00
CA ALA A 34 -17.16 -0.09 4.10
C ALA A 34 -17.85 0.01 5.46
N LEU A 35 -17.34 -0.76 6.41
CA LEU A 35 -17.58 -0.61 7.84
C LEU A 35 -16.44 0.20 8.45
N PHE A 36 -16.73 1.01 9.45
CA PHE A 36 -15.76 1.82 10.16
C PHE A 36 -15.66 1.38 11.62
N LEU A 37 -14.43 1.19 12.07
CA LEU A 37 -14.14 0.82 13.46
C LEU A 37 -12.88 1.56 13.90
N SER A 38 -12.85 2.07 15.13
CA SER A 38 -11.60 2.52 15.74
C SER A 38 -11.07 1.49 16.73
N LEU A 39 -9.75 1.39 16.85
CA LEU A 39 -9.14 0.42 17.76
C LEU A 39 -9.50 0.68 19.24
N ARG A 40 -9.66 1.96 19.60
CA ARG A 40 -10.16 2.36 20.92
C ARG A 40 -11.58 1.84 21.17
N TYR A 41 -12.47 1.94 20.16
CA TYR A 41 -13.83 1.46 20.28
C TYR A 41 -13.90 -0.07 20.32
N HIS A 42 -13.08 -0.76 19.53
CA HIS A 42 -12.99 -2.22 19.56
C HIS A 42 -12.54 -2.74 20.94
N ASN A 43 -11.59 -2.05 21.60
CA ASN A 43 -11.15 -2.40 22.94
C ASN A 43 -12.26 -2.23 24.00
N LEU A 44 -13.18 -1.28 23.81
CA LEU A 44 -14.32 -1.07 24.69
C LEU A 44 -15.47 -2.05 24.41
N HIS A 45 -15.70 -2.37 23.14
CA HIS A 45 -16.78 -3.23 22.66
C HIS A 45 -16.29 -4.28 21.66
N PRO A 46 -15.67 -5.39 22.13
CA PRO A 46 -15.11 -6.41 21.25
C PRO A 46 -16.18 -7.15 20.41
N GLY A 47 -17.41 -7.27 20.92
CA GLY A 47 -18.53 -7.94 20.23
C GLY A 47 -19.16 -7.15 19.07
N TYR A 48 -18.98 -5.83 19.04
CA TYR A 48 -19.66 -4.93 18.10
C TYR A 48 -19.42 -5.33 16.64
N ILE A 49 -18.16 -5.63 16.28
CA ILE A 49 -17.81 -5.95 14.90
C ILE A 49 -18.46 -7.25 14.42
N HIS A 50 -18.63 -8.23 15.29
CA HIS A 50 -19.27 -9.50 14.95
C HIS A 50 -20.75 -9.31 14.60
N GLU A 51 -21.45 -8.45 15.33
CA GLU A 51 -22.86 -8.10 15.07
C GLU A 51 -23.01 -7.30 13.78
N ARG A 52 -22.09 -6.35 13.53
CA ARG A 52 -22.09 -5.55 12.30
C ARG A 52 -21.82 -6.41 11.06
N LEU A 53 -20.85 -7.32 11.12
CA LEU A 53 -20.57 -8.28 10.05
C LEU A 53 -21.75 -9.22 9.80
N ARG A 54 -22.37 -9.73 10.87
CA ARG A 54 -23.58 -10.57 10.76
C ARG A 54 -24.74 -9.83 10.09
N SER A 55 -24.93 -8.56 10.43
CA SER A 55 -26.00 -7.72 9.86
C SER A 55 -25.74 -7.37 8.40
N LEU A 56 -24.46 -7.16 8.03
CA LEU A 56 -24.06 -6.87 6.65
C LEU A 56 -24.25 -8.10 5.73
N GLY A 57 -23.99 -9.30 6.27
CA GLY A 57 -24.06 -10.56 5.52
C GLY A 57 -23.12 -10.56 4.31
N ARG A 58 -23.53 -11.17 3.20
CA ARG A 58 -22.80 -11.16 1.91
C ARG A 58 -23.50 -10.29 0.86
N SER A 59 -24.04 -9.16 1.30
CA SER A 59 -24.86 -8.28 0.46
C SER A 59 -24.06 -7.49 -0.59
N PHE A 60 -22.73 -7.43 -0.43
CA PHE A 60 -21.83 -6.67 -1.30
C PHE A 60 -20.69 -7.59 -1.74
N ALA A 61 -20.25 -7.43 -3.00
CA ALA A 61 -19.14 -8.21 -3.54
C ALA A 61 -17.79 -7.83 -2.90
N LEU A 62 -17.60 -6.55 -2.60
CA LEU A 62 -16.43 -6.05 -1.88
C LEU A 62 -16.85 -5.41 -0.56
N GLN A 63 -16.41 -6.01 0.55
CA GLN A 63 -16.68 -5.54 1.90
C GLN A 63 -15.39 -5.09 2.55
N LEU A 64 -15.29 -3.80 2.83
CA LEU A 64 -14.12 -3.21 3.48
C LEU A 64 -14.38 -3.05 4.98
N LEU A 65 -13.40 -3.41 5.81
CA LEU A 65 -13.33 -2.97 7.20
C LEU A 65 -12.24 -1.90 7.31
N LEU A 66 -12.66 -0.64 7.40
CA LEU A 66 -11.77 0.50 7.61
C LEU A 66 -11.51 0.67 9.10
N LEU A 67 -10.32 0.30 9.54
CA LEU A 67 -9.89 0.33 10.93
C LEU A 67 -8.99 1.53 11.20
N GLN A 68 -9.44 2.44 12.06
CA GLN A 68 -8.66 3.58 12.52
C GLN A 68 -7.81 3.19 13.74
N VAL A 69 -6.49 3.26 13.60
CA VAL A 69 -5.52 2.91 14.64
C VAL A 69 -5.21 4.15 15.50
N ASP A 70 -6.08 4.41 16.49
CA ASP A 70 -5.97 5.57 17.41
C ASP A 70 -5.02 5.36 18.60
N VAL A 71 -4.14 4.37 18.51
CA VAL A 71 -3.18 4.04 19.58
C VAL A 71 -1.86 4.64 19.16
N VAL A 72 -1.43 5.67 19.89
CA VAL A 72 -0.12 6.28 19.76
C VAL A 72 0.90 5.18 20.02
N GLY A 73 1.39 4.55 18.96
CA GLY A 73 2.63 3.82 19.00
C GLY A 73 3.67 4.84 19.38
N VAL A 74 4.36 4.61 20.50
CA VAL A 74 5.59 5.33 20.81
C VAL A 74 6.43 5.31 19.52
N PRO A 75 6.79 6.46 18.94
CA PRO A 75 7.62 6.46 17.74
C PRO A 75 8.87 5.62 18.04
N PRO A 76 9.36 4.80 17.10
CA PRO A 76 10.61 4.08 17.31
C PRO A 76 11.66 5.13 17.68
N VAL A 77 12.13 5.07 18.93
CA VAL A 77 13.13 6.01 19.44
C VAL A 77 14.37 5.84 18.57
N SER A 78 14.60 6.77 17.63
CA SER A 78 15.85 6.80 16.89
C SER A 78 16.99 6.95 17.90
N PRO A 79 17.96 6.03 17.94
CA PRO A 79 19.10 6.18 18.84
C PRO A 79 20.02 7.25 18.25
N ARG A 80 19.87 8.49 18.70
CA ARG A 80 20.86 9.60 18.76
C ARG A 80 20.17 10.95 18.50
N VAL A 81 19.80 11.67 19.57
CA VAL A 81 20.22 13.05 19.88
C VAL A 81 19.89 13.29 21.37
N PRO A 82 20.85 13.75 22.22
CA PRO A 82 20.50 14.27 23.53
C PRO A 82 19.93 15.69 23.34
N VAL A 83 18.61 15.83 23.44
CA VAL A 83 17.94 17.14 23.53
C VAL A 83 17.31 17.29 24.91
N SER A 84 17.57 18.46 25.50
CA SER A 84 17.20 18.92 26.84
C SER A 84 15.77 18.54 27.27
N PRO A 85 15.51 18.32 28.58
CA PRO A 85 14.21 17.84 29.03
C PRO A 85 13.12 18.89 28.73
N PRO A 86 12.02 18.51 28.04
CA PRO A 86 10.86 19.38 27.93
C PRO A 86 10.11 19.39 29.27
N ARG A 87 9.61 20.58 29.62
CA ARG A 87 8.78 20.86 30.79
C ARG A 87 7.50 20.00 30.72
N VAL A 88 7.44 18.94 31.52
CA VAL A 88 6.31 18.01 31.56
C VAL A 88 5.10 18.73 32.17
N SER A 89 4.07 18.94 31.36
CA SER A 89 2.74 19.30 31.83
C SER A 89 1.98 18.01 32.16
N PRO A 90 1.18 17.95 33.24
CA PRO A 90 0.53 16.70 33.65
C PRO A 90 -0.69 16.44 32.76
N THR A 91 -0.52 15.76 31.64
CA THR A 91 -1.63 15.22 30.85
C THR A 91 -1.96 13.80 31.33
N SER A 92 -3.11 13.72 32.02
CA SER A 92 -4.08 12.63 32.21
C SER A 92 -3.62 11.16 32.16
N PRO A 93 -4.13 10.30 33.08
CA PRO A 93 -3.72 8.91 33.19
C PRO A 93 -4.04 8.15 31.90
N LEU A 94 -3.00 7.70 31.20
CA LEU A 94 -3.07 6.79 30.07
C LEU A 94 -3.63 5.46 30.59
N SER A 95 -4.86 5.15 30.19
CA SER A 95 -5.45 3.82 30.34
C SER A 95 -4.47 2.75 29.85
N PRO A 96 -4.35 1.58 30.52
CA PRO A 96 -3.36 0.57 30.20
C PRO A 96 -3.43 0.21 28.72
N GLN A 97 -2.41 0.58 27.96
CA GLN A 97 -2.36 0.35 26.52
C GLN A 97 -2.25 -1.16 26.28
N LYS A 98 -3.36 -1.76 25.85
CA LYS A 98 -3.38 -3.11 25.32
C LYS A 98 -2.61 -3.12 24.00
N ASP A 99 -1.71 -4.07 23.81
CA ASP A 99 -0.86 -4.12 22.60
C ASP A 99 -1.71 -4.08 21.32
N PRO A 100 -1.53 -3.07 20.45
CA PRO A 100 -2.35 -2.91 19.25
C PRO A 100 -2.18 -4.11 18.31
N HIS A 101 -1.00 -4.73 18.31
CA HIS A 101 -0.68 -5.90 17.51
C HIS A 101 -1.60 -7.09 17.79
N GLN A 102 -2.00 -7.31 19.05
CA GLN A 102 -2.88 -8.44 19.39
C GLN A 102 -4.31 -8.19 18.91
N ALA A 103 -4.83 -6.97 19.12
CA ALA A 103 -6.16 -6.59 18.63
C ALA A 103 -6.23 -6.62 17.09
N LEU A 104 -5.19 -6.13 16.42
CA LEU A 104 -5.06 -6.19 14.96
C LEU A 104 -5.04 -7.64 14.44
N LYS A 105 -4.31 -8.53 15.12
CA LYS A 105 -4.25 -9.96 14.76
C LYS A 105 -5.61 -10.63 14.85
N GLU A 106 -6.38 -10.36 15.91
CA GLU A 106 -7.73 -10.91 16.04
C GLU A 106 -8.69 -10.31 15.00
N LEU A 107 -8.66 -9.00 14.78
CA LEU A 107 -9.47 -8.34 13.74
C LEU A 107 -9.15 -8.86 12.33
N ALA A 108 -7.88 -9.08 12.02
CA ALA A 108 -7.46 -9.66 10.75
C ALA A 108 -8.01 -11.07 10.55
N LYS A 109 -7.97 -11.93 11.58
CA LYS A 109 -8.60 -13.26 11.52
C LYS A 109 -10.09 -13.16 11.27
N ILE A 110 -10.79 -12.26 11.97
CA ILE A 110 -12.23 -12.04 11.80
C ILE A 110 -12.53 -11.61 10.36
N CYS A 111 -11.75 -10.70 9.79
CA CYS A 111 -11.92 -10.24 8.41
C CYS A 111 -11.75 -11.37 7.40
N ILE A 112 -10.73 -12.22 7.59
CA ILE A 112 -10.49 -13.39 6.72
C ILE A 112 -11.67 -14.37 6.77
N LEU A 113 -12.18 -14.66 7.97
CA LEU A 113 -13.31 -15.59 8.14
C LEU A 113 -14.63 -15.02 7.58
N ALA A 114 -14.78 -13.69 7.60
CA ALA A 114 -15.96 -12.99 7.12
C ALA A 114 -15.89 -12.57 5.64
N ASP A 115 -14.81 -12.90 4.92
CA ASP A 115 -14.56 -12.47 3.54
C ASP A 115 -14.57 -10.95 3.36
N CYS A 116 -13.98 -10.25 4.33
CA CYS A 116 -13.84 -8.81 4.36
C CYS A 116 -12.37 -8.41 4.16
N THR A 117 -12.14 -7.32 3.43
CA THR A 117 -10.80 -6.73 3.28
C THR A 117 -10.55 -5.73 4.40
N LEU A 118 -9.54 -6.00 5.24
CA LEU A 118 -9.11 -5.08 6.29
C LEU A 118 -8.22 -3.97 5.72
N VAL A 119 -8.58 -2.71 5.97
CA VAL A 119 -7.79 -1.52 5.61
C VAL A 119 -7.44 -0.76 6.88
N LEU A 120 -6.16 -0.48 7.08
CA LEU A 120 -5.67 0.25 8.25
C LEU A 120 -5.47 1.73 7.91
N ALA A 121 -5.97 2.61 8.76
CA ALA A 121 -5.75 4.06 8.69
C ALA A 121 -5.14 4.55 10.01
N TRP A 122 -4.06 5.34 9.93
CA TRP A 122 -3.38 5.92 11.09
C TRP A 122 -3.90 7.31 11.44
N SER A 123 -4.82 7.83 10.63
CA SER A 123 -5.51 9.09 10.86
C SER A 123 -6.88 9.09 10.19
N ALA A 124 -7.76 9.97 10.68
CA ALA A 124 -9.06 10.21 10.04
C ALA A 124 -8.91 10.80 8.62
N GLU A 125 -7.80 11.49 8.33
CA GLU A 125 -7.49 12.03 7.01
C GLU A 125 -7.18 10.91 6.00
N GLU A 126 -6.31 9.97 6.37
CA GLU A 126 -6.01 8.80 5.55
C GLU A 126 -7.26 7.95 5.31
N ALA A 127 -8.06 7.73 6.36
CA ALA A 127 -9.34 7.05 6.23
C ALA A 127 -10.25 7.72 5.19
N GLY A 128 -10.32 9.06 5.20
CA GLY A 128 -11.08 9.83 4.20
C GLY A 128 -10.54 9.62 2.78
N ARG A 129 -9.22 9.73 2.60
CA ARG A 129 -8.55 9.49 1.30
C ARG A 129 -8.79 8.08 0.75
N TYR A 130 -8.81 7.06 1.61
CA TYR A 130 -9.11 5.70 1.19
C TYR A 130 -10.54 5.59 0.66
N LEU A 131 -11.53 6.14 1.38
CA LEU A 131 -12.93 6.13 0.93
C LEU A 131 -13.07 6.83 -0.43
N GLU A 132 -12.43 7.98 -0.62
CA GLU A 132 -12.41 8.69 -1.91
C GLU A 132 -11.79 7.85 -3.02
N THR A 133 -10.66 7.19 -2.74
CA THR A 133 -9.96 6.36 -3.71
C THR A 133 -10.85 5.18 -4.12
N TYR A 134 -11.44 4.46 -3.17
CA TYR A 134 -12.35 3.37 -3.49
C TYR A 134 -13.55 3.83 -4.32
N LYS A 135 -14.12 5.00 -4.01
CA LYS A 135 -15.24 5.54 -4.77
C LYS A 135 -14.83 5.99 -6.18
N ALA A 136 -13.67 6.63 -6.33
CA ALA A 136 -13.16 7.09 -7.62
C ALA A 136 -12.71 5.94 -8.54
N TYR A 137 -12.38 4.79 -7.98
CA TYR A 137 -11.95 3.60 -8.71
C TYR A 137 -13.08 2.59 -8.97
N GLU A 138 -14.31 2.85 -8.51
CA GLU A 138 -15.47 1.98 -8.76
C GLU A 138 -15.69 1.71 -10.26
N GLN A 139 -15.45 2.70 -11.12
CA GLN A 139 -15.67 2.60 -12.56
C GLN A 139 -14.38 2.37 -13.38
N LYS A 140 -13.22 2.25 -12.72
CA LYS A 140 -11.94 2.12 -13.42
C LYS A 140 -11.65 0.65 -13.73
N PRO A 141 -11.45 0.27 -15.00
CA PRO A 141 -11.14 -1.11 -15.35
C PRO A 141 -9.76 -1.53 -14.81
N ALA A 142 -9.57 -2.84 -14.63
CA ALA A 142 -8.33 -3.45 -14.14
C ALA A 142 -7.10 -3.17 -15.02
N ASP A 143 -7.29 -2.65 -16.24
CA ASP A 143 -6.23 -2.24 -17.17
C ASP A 143 -5.27 -1.19 -16.59
N LEU A 144 -5.69 -0.42 -15.58
CA LEU A 144 -4.79 0.51 -14.88
C LEU A 144 -3.79 -0.17 -13.94
N LEU A 145 -3.99 -1.45 -13.61
CA LEU A 145 -3.07 -2.26 -12.81
C LEU A 145 -2.04 -2.99 -13.67
N MET A 146 -2.21 -3.01 -15.00
CA MET A 146 -1.17 -3.49 -15.89
C MET A 146 0.01 -2.54 -15.84
N GLU A 147 1.20 -3.13 -15.68
CA GLU A 147 2.45 -2.42 -15.86
C GLU A 147 2.39 -1.68 -17.20
N LYS A 148 2.52 -0.35 -17.14
CA LYS A 148 2.75 0.44 -18.35
C LYS A 148 4.16 0.08 -18.83
N VAL A 149 4.27 -1.02 -19.56
CA VAL A 149 5.49 -1.35 -20.29
C VAL A 149 5.69 -0.21 -21.27
N GLU A 150 6.62 0.70 -20.94
CA GLU A 150 7.05 1.73 -21.87
C GLU A 150 7.48 1.01 -23.15
N ARG A 151 6.80 1.32 -24.25
CA ARG A 151 7.02 0.65 -25.54
C ARG A 151 8.33 1.07 -26.20
N ASP A 152 9.10 1.91 -25.54
CA ASP A 152 10.38 2.41 -26.03
C ASP A 152 11.36 1.25 -26.16
N PHE A 153 11.95 1.13 -27.36
CA PHE A 153 12.91 0.10 -27.71
C PHE A 153 14.08 0.03 -26.72
N LEU A 154 14.55 1.19 -26.26
CA LEU A 154 15.60 1.30 -25.25
C LEU A 154 15.17 0.74 -23.89
N SER A 155 13.92 0.95 -23.48
CA SER A 155 13.39 0.46 -22.19
C SER A 155 13.33 -1.07 -22.20
N ARG A 156 12.73 -1.65 -23.25
CA ARG A 156 12.68 -3.12 -23.44
C ARG A 156 14.06 -3.76 -23.54
N MET A 157 15.03 -3.10 -24.18
CA MET A 157 16.39 -3.63 -24.29
C MET A 157 17.15 -3.49 -22.98
N THR A 158 16.92 -2.41 -22.23
CA THR A 158 17.45 -2.23 -20.87
C THR A 158 16.95 -3.33 -19.94
N ASP A 159 15.66 -3.65 -19.97
CA ASP A 159 15.10 -4.71 -19.13
C ASP A 159 15.63 -6.10 -19.52
N CYS A 160 15.78 -6.37 -20.82
CA CYS A 160 16.31 -7.63 -21.32
C CYS A 160 17.78 -7.84 -20.91
N LEU A 161 18.60 -6.79 -20.96
CA LEU A 161 20.03 -6.89 -20.66
C LEU A 161 20.33 -6.78 -19.15
N THR A 162 19.55 -5.98 -18.41
CA THR A 162 19.67 -5.89 -16.94
C THR A 162 19.10 -7.11 -16.21
N SER A 163 18.42 -8.03 -16.91
CA SER A 163 18.12 -9.37 -16.38
C SER A 163 19.39 -10.16 -16.01
N VAL A 164 20.55 -9.82 -16.59
CA VAL A 164 21.85 -10.41 -16.21
C VAL A 164 22.42 -9.62 -15.04
N LYS A 165 22.66 -10.28 -13.90
CA LYS A 165 23.12 -9.64 -12.64
C LYS A 165 24.38 -8.77 -12.78
N SER A 166 25.20 -8.97 -13.81
CA SER A 166 26.44 -8.22 -14.05
C SER A 166 26.27 -6.99 -14.95
N VAL A 167 25.08 -6.77 -15.54
CA VAL A 167 24.84 -5.73 -16.55
C VAL A 167 23.93 -4.64 -15.98
N ASN A 168 24.37 -3.39 -16.08
CA ASN A 168 23.64 -2.22 -15.59
C ASN A 168 22.98 -1.42 -16.73
N LYS A 169 22.13 -0.43 -16.39
CA LYS A 169 21.49 0.46 -17.38
C LYS A 169 22.52 1.20 -18.25
N THR A 170 23.61 1.67 -17.63
CA THR A 170 24.70 2.36 -18.34
C THR A 170 25.44 1.42 -19.30
N ASP A 171 25.67 0.17 -18.88
CA ASP A 171 26.31 -0.86 -19.71
C ASP A 171 25.43 -1.18 -20.93
N THR A 172 24.11 -1.25 -20.73
CA THR A 172 23.12 -1.45 -21.80
C THR A 172 23.21 -0.31 -22.84
N SER A 173 23.26 0.94 -22.40
CA SER A 173 23.40 2.09 -23.31
C SER A 173 24.71 2.06 -24.10
N SER A 174 25.83 1.66 -23.46
CA SER A 174 27.12 1.50 -24.14
C SER A 174 27.11 0.36 -25.16
N LEU A 175 26.52 -0.80 -24.81
CA LEU A 175 26.41 -1.96 -25.70
C LEU A 175 25.52 -1.66 -26.91
N LEU A 176 24.42 -0.93 -26.70
CA LEU A 176 23.54 -0.43 -27.76
C LEU A 176 24.28 0.52 -28.71
N ALA A 177 25.06 1.45 -28.17
CA ALA A 177 25.83 2.40 -28.97
C ALA A 177 26.93 1.72 -29.81
N THR A 178 27.55 0.67 -29.27
CA THR A 178 28.65 -0.05 -29.95
C THR A 178 28.15 -1.07 -30.97
N PHE A 179 27.15 -1.89 -30.63
CA PHE A 179 26.74 -3.04 -31.45
C PHE A 179 25.42 -2.81 -32.22
N GLY A 180 24.62 -1.82 -31.83
CA GLY A 180 23.37 -1.42 -32.50
C GLY A 180 22.22 -2.44 -32.47
N SER A 181 22.50 -3.73 -32.30
CA SER A 181 21.51 -4.80 -32.29
C SER A 181 21.86 -5.92 -31.32
N LEU A 182 20.82 -6.53 -30.73
CA LEU A 182 20.96 -7.68 -29.85
C LEU A 182 21.61 -8.88 -30.54
N ALA A 183 21.37 -9.04 -31.85
CA ALA A 183 21.97 -10.11 -32.65
C ALA A 183 23.48 -9.94 -32.83
N ALA A 184 23.95 -8.69 -33.02
CA ALA A 184 25.38 -8.39 -33.08
C ALA A 184 26.06 -8.62 -31.72
N MET A 185 25.41 -8.22 -30.62
CA MET A 185 25.92 -8.46 -29.27
C MET A 185 26.01 -9.95 -28.92
N ALA A 186 25.03 -10.76 -29.31
CA ALA A 186 25.02 -12.20 -29.06
C ALA A 186 26.09 -12.97 -29.87
N ARG A 187 26.56 -12.39 -30.98
CA ARG A 187 27.63 -12.95 -31.83
C ARG A 187 29.01 -12.38 -31.52
N ALA A 188 29.09 -11.31 -30.72
CA ALA A 188 30.35 -10.65 -30.37
C ALA A 188 31.25 -11.57 -29.54
N SER A 189 32.57 -11.51 -29.76
CA SER A 189 33.51 -12.30 -28.98
C SER A 189 33.65 -11.74 -27.56
N LYS A 190 34.22 -12.54 -26.65
CA LYS A 190 34.53 -12.11 -25.29
C LYS A 190 35.47 -10.89 -25.27
N GLU A 191 36.35 -10.77 -26.27
CA GLU A 191 37.24 -9.62 -26.42
C GLU A 191 36.47 -8.36 -26.84
N ASP A 192 35.58 -8.46 -27.83
CA ASP A 192 34.78 -7.33 -28.33
C ASP A 192 33.84 -6.75 -27.26
N LEU A 193 33.26 -7.61 -26.43
CA LEU A 193 32.43 -7.19 -25.30
C LEU A 193 33.24 -6.49 -24.20
N SER A 194 34.52 -6.82 -24.05
CA SER A 194 35.41 -6.20 -23.05
C SER A 194 35.97 -4.84 -23.48
N LEU A 195 35.90 -4.52 -24.78
CA LEU A 195 36.29 -3.22 -25.34
C LEU A 195 35.21 -2.14 -25.14
N CYS A 196 34.02 -2.52 -24.70
CA CYS A 196 32.93 -1.57 -24.44
C CYS A 196 33.18 -0.79 -23.14
N PRO A 197 33.06 0.56 -23.15
CA PRO A 197 33.28 1.38 -21.98
C PRO A 197 32.28 1.03 -20.87
N GLY A 198 32.80 0.57 -19.73
CA GLY A 198 32.02 0.14 -18.55
C GLY A 198 31.82 -1.38 -18.41
N VAL A 199 32.09 -2.16 -19.48
CA VAL A 199 31.96 -3.61 -19.50
C VAL A 199 33.34 -4.26 -19.31
N GLY A 200 33.80 -4.32 -18.06
CA GLY A 200 35.11 -4.91 -17.74
C GLY A 200 35.13 -6.45 -17.90
N PRO A 201 36.33 -7.07 -17.98
CA PRO A 201 36.49 -8.51 -18.22
C PRO A 201 35.85 -9.40 -17.14
N GLN A 202 35.69 -8.89 -15.91
CA GLN A 202 34.98 -9.57 -14.83
C GLN A 202 33.46 -9.66 -15.07
N LYS A 203 32.84 -8.66 -15.70
CA LYS A 203 31.40 -8.64 -16.02
C LYS A 203 31.09 -9.62 -17.16
N VAL A 204 31.96 -9.68 -18.17
CA VAL A 204 31.84 -10.60 -19.32
C VAL A 204 32.06 -12.06 -18.89
N SER A 205 32.94 -12.31 -17.91
CA SER A 205 33.15 -13.66 -17.39
C SER A 205 31.96 -14.22 -16.59
N GLY A 206 31.07 -13.36 -16.09
CA GLY A 206 29.87 -13.76 -15.36
C GLY A 206 28.65 -14.03 -16.24
N ALA A 207 28.67 -13.58 -17.50
CA ALA A 207 27.57 -13.75 -18.46
C ALA A 207 27.58 -15.12 -19.18
N GLY A 208 28.60 -15.95 -18.94
CA GLY A 208 28.80 -17.25 -19.59
C GLY A 208 28.64 -18.46 -18.66
N LYS A 209 27.86 -18.35 -17.58
CA LYS A 209 27.46 -19.48 -16.73
C LYS A 209 25.96 -19.71 -16.80
#